data_AF-A0A8J3KQU0-F1
#
_entry.id   AF-A0A8J3KQU0-F1
#
_cell.length_a   1.000
_cell.length_b   1.000
_cell.length_c   1.000
_cell.angle_alpha   90.00
_cell.angle_beta   90.00
_cell.angle_gamma   90.00
#
_symmetry.space_group_name_H-M   'P 1'
#
loop_
_entity.id
_entity.type
_entity.pdbx_description
1 polymer ?
#
loop_
_entity_poly.entity_id
_entity_poly.type
_entity_poly.pdbx_seq_one_letter_code
_entity_poly.pdbx_strand_id
1 'polypeptide(L)' 'MVEPVTLVALGAAGYVVKKVADAGAEVVLLRGRVALVEAACRLPTGSEITVVGNDGSRWLVRAGAGELSR' A
#
# COMPACT_ATOMS: atom_id res chain seq x y z
N MET A 1 18.51 -34.10 15.39
CA MET A 1 18.30 -33.08 16.43
C MET A 1 18.79 -31.76 15.85
N VAL A 2 17.96 -30.72 15.77
CA VAL A 2 18.41 -29.41 15.26
C VAL A 2 19.14 -28.70 16.39
N GLU A 3 20.34 -28.19 16.15
CA GLU A 3 21.08 -27.44 17.17
C GLU A 3 20.37 -26.12 17.50
N PRO A 4 20.39 -25.68 18.78
CA PRO A 4 19.71 -24.46 19.20
C PRO A 4 20.12 -23.23 18.38
N VAL A 5 21.40 -23.15 17.98
CA VAL A 5 21.94 -22.04 17.16
C VAL A 5 21.31 -22.01 15.77
N THR A 6 21.10 -23.17 15.15
CA THR A 6 20.45 -23.27 13.83
C THR A 6 19.00 -22.78 13.91
N LEU A 7 18.29 -23.12 14.99
CA LEU A 7 16.91 -22.67 15.19
C LEU A 7 16.83 -21.14 15.36
N VAL A 8 17.75 -20.54 16.12
CA VAL A 8 17.84 -19.08 16.29
C VAL A 8 18.16 -18.39 14.96
N ALA A 9 19.10 -18.91 14.19
CA ALA A 9 19.47 -18.35 12.89
C ALA A 9 18.31 -18.38 11.89
N LEU A 10 17.56 -19.49 11.84
CA LEU A 10 16.37 -19.62 11.00
C LEU A 10 15.27 -18.64 11.42
N GLY A 11 15.05 -18.47 12.73
CA GLY A 11 14.09 -17.50 13.27
C GLY A 11 14.45 -16.07 12.89
N ALA A 12 15.73 -15.69 13.02
CA ALA A 12 16.22 -14.36 12.64
C ALA A 12 16.08 -14.11 11.14
N ALA A 13 16.47 -15.07 10.29
CA ALA A 13 16.32 -14.96 8.84
C ALA A 13 14.84 -14.84 8.43
N GLY A 14 13.97 -15.67 8.99
CA GLY A 14 12.53 -15.61 8.74
C GLY A 14 11.92 -14.27 9.16
N TYR A 15 12.34 -13.73 10.30
CA TYR A 15 11.91 -12.41 10.78
C TYR A 15 12.30 -11.29 9.80
N VAL A 16 13.56 -11.29 9.32
CA VAL A 16 14.03 -10.30 8.35
C VAL A 16 13.25 -10.40 7.04
N VAL A 17 13.08 -11.61 6.49
CA VAL A 17 12.30 -11.84 5.26
C VAL A 17 10.88 -11.31 5.42
N LYS A 18 10.24 -11.62 6.54
CA LYS A 18 8.88 -11.16 6.84
C LYS A 18 8.80 -9.63 6.91
N LYS A 19 9.77 -8.97 7.55
CA LYS A 19 9.80 -7.51 7.64
C LYS A 19 10.02 -6.84 6.28
N VAL A 20 10.87 -7.39 5.44
CA VAL A 20 11.08 -6.87 4.07
C VAL A 20 9.82 -7.06 3.23
N ALA A 21 9.13 -8.19 3.36
CA ALA A 21 7.86 -8.44 2.68
C ALA A 21 6.77 -7.45 3.13
N ASP A 22 6.62 -7.24 4.44
CA ASP A 22 5.67 -6.28 5.02
C ASP A 22 5.93 -4.85 4.48
N ALA A 23 7.19 -4.40 4.50
CA ALA A 23 7.58 -3.08 3.98
C ALA A 23 7.35 -2.96 2.46
N GLY A 24 7.63 -4.02 1.71
CA GLY A 24 7.38 -4.06 0.27
C GLY A 24 5.89 -3.92 -0.05
N ALA A 25 5.03 -4.61 0.70
CA ALA A 25 3.58 -4.50 0.56
C ALA A 25 3.08 -3.08 0.86
N GLU A 26 3.61 -2.44 1.91
CA GLU A 26 3.27 -1.05 2.25
C GLU A 26 3.65 -0.07 1.13
N VAL A 27 4.85 -0.21 0.55
CA VAL A 27 5.29 0.64 -0.56
C VAL A 27 4.38 0.49 -1.78
N VAL A 28 3.97 -0.72 -2.11
CA VAL A 28 3.04 -0.98 -3.23
C VAL A 28 1.70 -0.30 -2.98
N LEU A 29 1.15 -0.42 -1.76
CA LEU A 29 -0.12 0.21 -1.39
C LEU A 29 -0.05 1.74 -1.47
N LEU A 30 1.03 2.34 -0.95
CA LEU A 30 1.23 3.79 -1.00
C LEU A 30 1.36 4.30 -2.44
N ARG A 31 2.12 3.60 -3.30
CA ARG A 31 2.24 3.95 -4.72
C ARG A 31 0.90 3.86 -5.46
N GLY A 32 0.12 2.81 -5.20
CA GLY A 32 -1.23 2.66 -5.74
C GLY A 32 -2.14 3.81 -5.32
N ARG A 33 -2.07 4.23 -4.06
CA ARG A 33 -2.83 5.39 -3.55
C ARG A 33 -2.43 6.70 -4.22
N VAL A 34 -1.14 6.95 -4.43
CA VAL A 34 -0.65 8.14 -5.15
C VAL A 34 -1.22 8.19 -6.57
N ALA A 35 -1.07 7.10 -7.32
CA ALA A 35 -1.60 7.01 -8.69
C ALA A 35 -3.12 7.20 -8.75
N LEU A 36 -3.86 6.68 -7.76
CA LEU A 36 -5.31 6.85 -7.67
C LEU A 36 -5.71 8.31 -7.40
N VAL A 37 -5.01 9.00 -6.48
CA VAL A 37 -5.26 10.42 -6.21
C VAL A 37 -4.97 11.27 -7.45
N GLU A 38 -3.85 11.02 -8.13
CA GLU A 38 -3.52 11.70 -9.39
C GLU A 38 -4.59 11.47 -10.46
N ALA A 39 -5.14 10.26 -10.55
CA ALA A 39 -6.24 9.96 -11.45
C ALA A 39 -7.53 10.72 -11.08
N ALA A 40 -7.86 10.79 -9.79
CA ALA A 40 -9.02 11.52 -9.30
C ALA A 40 -8.93 13.03 -9.56
N CYS A 41 -7.74 13.63 -9.49
CA CYS A 41 -7.53 15.04 -9.84
C CYS A 41 -7.83 15.37 -11.32
N ARG A 42 -7.81 14.36 -12.21
CA ARG A 42 -8.15 14.54 -13.63
C ARG A 42 -9.64 14.37 -13.92
N LEU A 43 -10.43 13.95 -12.94
CA LEU A 43 -11.86 13.78 -13.12
C LEU A 43 -12.63 15.09 -12.88
N PRO A 44 -13.82 15.23 -13.50
CA PRO A 44 -14.72 16.32 -13.17
C PRO A 44 -15.02 16.36 -11.66
N THR A 45 -15.11 17.56 -11.09
CA THR A 45 -15.51 17.76 -9.69
C THR A 45 -16.77 16.98 -9.35
N GLY A 46 -16.76 16.30 -8.20
CA GLY A 46 -17.89 15.48 -7.74
C GLY A 46 -17.93 14.08 -8.33
N SER A 47 -17.02 13.73 -9.24
CA SER A 47 -16.86 12.34 -9.70
C SER A 47 -16.33 11.46 -8.59
N GLU A 48 -16.73 10.19 -8.60
CA GLU A 48 -16.22 9.17 -7.69
C GLU A 48 -15.59 8.04 -8.48
N ILE A 49 -14.49 7.50 -7.94
CA ILE A 49 -13.82 6.32 -8.46
C ILE A 49 -13.69 5.32 -7.33
N THR A 50 -14.01 4.07 -7.65
CA THR A 50 -13.71 2.93 -6.79
C THR A 50 -12.67 2.06 -7.45
N VAL A 51 -11.62 1.69 -6.70
CA VAL A 51 -10.60 0.74 -7.15
C VAL A 51 -10.49 -0.38 -6.12
N VAL A 52 -10.40 -1.60 -6.62
CA VAL A 52 -10.13 -2.80 -5.84
C VAL A 52 -8.69 -3.21 -6.13
N GLY A 53 -7.86 -3.24 -5.09
CA GLY A 53 -6.49 -3.72 -5.16
C GLY A 53 -6.44 -5.24 -5.26
N ASN A 54 -5.35 -5.77 -5.81
CA ASN A 54 -5.11 -7.21 -5.84
C ASN A 54 -4.92 -7.82 -4.44
N ASP A 55 -4.62 -6.99 -3.44
CA ASP A 55 -4.58 -7.33 -2.01
C ASP A 55 -5.97 -7.38 -1.36
N GLY A 56 -7.04 -7.12 -2.12
CA GLY A 56 -8.41 -7.06 -1.64
C GLY A 56 -8.80 -5.71 -1.02
N SER A 57 -7.86 -4.77 -0.91
CA SER A 57 -8.14 -3.42 -0.44
C SER A 57 -9.11 -2.72 -1.38
N ARG A 58 -10.01 -1.89 -0.83
CA ARG A 58 -10.96 -1.09 -1.62
C ARG A 58 -10.78 0.37 -1.28
N TRP A 59 -10.61 1.19 -2.31
CA TRP A 59 -10.47 2.63 -2.18
C TRP A 59 -11.60 3.32 -2.92
N LEU A 60 -12.31 4.19 -2.21
CA LEU A 60 -13.25 5.15 -2.78
C LEU A 60 -12.57 6.52 -2.74
N VAL A 61 -12.46 7.17 -3.88
CA VAL A 61 -11.92 8.53 -3.98
C VAL A 61 -12.94 9.41 -4.67
N ARG A 62 -13.28 10.53 -4.02
CA ARG A 62 -14.12 11.59 -4.57
C ARG A 62 -13.23 12.71 -5.08
N ALA A 63 -13.40 13.08 -6.34
CA ALA A 63 -12.74 14.23 -6.94
C ALA A 63 -13.25 15.50 -6.26
N GLY A 64 -12.44 16.06 -5.35
CA GLY A 64 -12.70 17.35 -4.74
C GLY A 64 -12.51 18.48 -5.76
N ALA A 65 -13.29 19.55 -5.63
CA ALA A 65 -12.92 20.80 -6.27
C ALA A 65 -11.57 21.22 -5.67
N GLY A 66 -10.54 21.40 -6.50
CA GLY A 66 -9.33 22.06 -6.04
C GLY A 66 -9.65 23.52 -5.73
N GLU A 67 -10.18 23.80 -4.54
CA GLU A 67 -10.23 25.17 -4.05
C GLU A 67 -8.81 25.58 -3.64
N LEU A 68 -8.20 26.40 -4.50
CA LEU A 68 -7.04 27.20 -4.11
C LEU A 68 -7.57 28.29 -3.16
N SER A 69 -7.51 28.05 -1.86
CA SER A 69 -7.68 29.12 -0.87
C SER A 69 -6.51 30.10 -1.04
N ARG A 70 -6.83 31.35 -1.39
CA ARG A 70 -5.88 32.46 -1.52
C ARG A 70 -5.56 33.06 -0.16
#